data_AF-N2BM23-F1
#
_entry.id   AF-N2BM23-F1
#
_cell.length_a   1.000
_cell.length_b   1.000
_cell.length_c   1.000
_cell.angle_alpha   90.00
_cell.angle_beta   90.00
_cell.angle_gamma   90.00
#
_symmetry.space_group_name_H-M   'P 1'
#
loop_
_entity.id
_entity.type
_entity.pdbx_description
1 polymer ?
#
loop_
_entity_poly.entity_id
_entity_poly.type
_entity_poly.pdbx_seq_one_letter_code
_entity_poly.pdbx_strand_id
1 'polypeptide(L)'
;MILLIFIVDILDNVKATKSICSSVNITLSLTCYNARPLLCSMIIQFNYLQGSYMQELILDKDVLITSKTDLKGNVLYCNKPFLDYAEYDEEEVLFKSHNIVRHEDMPKCVFKILWEHIKQGQEAFAFVKNKTKYNNFYWVFANVTPNYNQHNQIIGYYSVRRKANEAAIAVIDKIYKQTLQIEKTQGVNKSYNFILEYAKNANLTYNNLVLNLQRNGHVA
;
A
#
# COMPACT_ATOMS: atom_id res chain seq x y z
N MET A 1 -13.48 -20.95 -45.52
CA MET A 1 -14.59 -21.14 -44.55
C MET A 1 -14.37 -22.37 -43.64
N ILE A 2 -13.14 -22.64 -43.22
CA ILE A 2 -12.80 -23.74 -42.27
C ILE A 2 -11.96 -23.21 -41.08
N LEU A 3 -11.34 -22.02 -41.22
CA LEU A 3 -10.55 -21.39 -40.14
C LEU A 3 -11.39 -20.64 -39.09
N LEU A 4 -12.66 -20.34 -39.37
CA LEU A 4 -13.55 -19.63 -38.43
C LEU A 4 -14.29 -20.56 -37.46
N ILE A 5 -14.39 -21.86 -37.75
CA ILE A 5 -15.15 -22.81 -36.91
C ILE A 5 -14.31 -23.23 -35.69
N PHE A 6 -12.99 -23.38 -35.84
CA PHE A 6 -12.11 -23.76 -34.72
C PHE A 6 -11.95 -22.69 -33.63
N ILE A 7 -12.18 -21.41 -33.93
CA ILE A 7 -12.04 -20.33 -32.93
C ILE A 7 -13.29 -20.26 -32.03
N VAL A 8 -14.47 -20.60 -32.56
CA VAL A 8 -15.72 -20.59 -31.79
C VAL A 8 -15.76 -21.75 -30.79
N ASP A 9 -15.34 -22.96 -31.19
CA ASP A 9 -15.33 -24.13 -30.29
C ASP A 9 -14.35 -24.00 -29.10
N ILE A 10 -13.26 -23.25 -29.26
CA ILE A 10 -12.32 -22.97 -28.17
C ILE A 10 -12.91 -21.93 -27.19
N LEU A 11 -13.61 -20.92 -27.69
CA LEU A 11 -14.22 -19.88 -26.86
C LEU A 11 -15.43 -20.39 -26.06
N ASP A 12 -16.19 -21.33 -26.60
CA ASP A 12 -17.31 -21.94 -25.88
C ASP A 12 -16.84 -22.95 -24.82
N ASN A 13 -15.73 -23.67 -25.05
CA ASN A 13 -15.11 -24.52 -24.02
C ASN A 13 -14.50 -23.72 -22.86
N VAL A 14 -13.99 -22.51 -23.10
CA VAL A 14 -13.42 -21.65 -22.05
C VAL A 14 -14.51 -21.10 -21.09
N LYS A 15 -15.76 -20.92 -21.57
CA LYS A 15 -16.87 -20.52 -20.69
C LYS A 15 -17.29 -21.64 -19.73
N ALA A 16 -17.16 -22.91 -20.10
CA ALA A 16 -17.52 -24.05 -19.25
C ALA A 16 -16.56 -24.23 -18.06
N THR A 17 -15.30 -23.85 -18.19
CA THR A 17 -14.28 -24.02 -17.12
C THR A 17 -14.29 -22.96 -16.02
N LYS A 18 -15.06 -21.87 -16.15
CA LYS A 18 -15.11 -20.80 -15.13
C LYS A 18 -15.70 -21.23 -13.78
N SER A 19 -16.36 -22.38 -13.69
CA SER A 19 -16.99 -22.85 -12.45
C SER A 19 -16.10 -23.77 -11.58
N ILE A 20 -14.92 -24.19 -12.04
CA ILE A 20 -14.18 -25.30 -11.38
C ILE A 20 -12.84 -24.86 -10.76
N CYS A 21 -12.28 -23.70 -11.09
CA CYS A 21 -10.98 -23.27 -10.55
C CYS A 21 -11.06 -22.37 -9.31
N SER A 22 -11.80 -22.79 -8.28
CA SER A 22 -11.73 -22.14 -6.95
C SER A 22 -10.95 -22.95 -5.90
N SER A 23 -10.45 -24.15 -6.21
CA SER A 23 -9.75 -24.96 -5.19
C SER A 23 -9.03 -26.22 -5.72
N VAL A 24 -8.05 -26.12 -6.64
CA VAL A 24 -7.13 -27.26 -6.86
C VAL A 24 -5.75 -26.78 -7.36
N ASN A 25 -4.69 -27.10 -6.61
CA ASN A 25 -3.31 -27.11 -7.12
C ASN A 25 -3.19 -28.25 -8.13
N ILE A 26 -3.33 -27.96 -9.43
CA ILE A 26 -3.08 -28.94 -10.49
C ILE A 26 -1.69 -28.65 -11.06
N THR A 27 -0.72 -29.49 -10.70
CA THR A 27 0.53 -29.63 -11.45
C THR A 27 0.19 -30.26 -12.80
N LEU A 28 0.04 -29.44 -13.84
CA LEU A 28 -0.07 -29.93 -15.23
C LEU A 28 1.31 -30.33 -15.72
N SER A 29 1.69 -31.59 -15.48
CA SER A 29 2.74 -32.25 -16.25
C SER A 29 2.20 -32.50 -17.66
N LEU A 30 2.39 -31.54 -18.56
CA LEU A 30 2.16 -31.75 -19.98
C LEU A 30 3.36 -32.54 -20.53
N THR A 31 3.18 -33.85 -20.70
CA THR A 31 3.97 -34.64 -21.64
C THR A 31 3.73 -34.06 -23.04
N CYS A 32 4.63 -33.18 -23.47
CA CYS A 32 4.66 -32.61 -24.81
C CYS A 32 5.06 -33.68 -25.84
N TYR A 33 4.09 -34.48 -26.32
CA TYR A 33 4.23 -35.15 -27.60
C TYR A 33 3.54 -34.29 -28.66
N ASN A 34 4.35 -33.63 -29.50
CA ASN A 34 3.98 -33.01 -30.78
C ASN A 34 3.16 -31.70 -30.79
N ALA A 35 3.40 -30.76 -29.87
CA ALA A 35 2.98 -29.36 -30.06
C ALA A 35 4.11 -28.50 -30.64
N ARG A 36 3.88 -27.85 -31.79
CA ARG A 36 4.81 -26.93 -32.44
C ARG A 36 5.34 -25.86 -31.47
N PRO A 37 6.63 -25.45 -31.57
CA PRO A 37 7.29 -24.55 -30.62
C PRO A 37 6.62 -23.18 -30.44
N LEU A 38 5.73 -22.77 -31.36
CA LEU A 38 4.98 -21.50 -31.29
C LEU A 38 3.84 -21.50 -30.26
N LEU A 39 3.27 -22.66 -29.91
CA LEU A 39 2.17 -22.75 -28.94
C LEU A 39 2.68 -22.64 -27.50
N CYS A 40 3.88 -23.15 -27.22
CA CYS A 40 4.49 -23.03 -25.89
C CYS A 40 4.90 -21.59 -25.58
N SER A 41 5.45 -20.86 -26.57
CA SER A 41 5.73 -19.42 -26.44
C SER A 41 4.48 -18.56 -26.36
N MET A 42 3.38 -18.93 -27.04
CA MET A 42 2.08 -18.27 -26.88
C MET A 42 1.46 -18.51 -25.50
N ILE A 43 1.55 -19.72 -24.91
CA ILE A 43 1.05 -19.98 -23.54
C ILE A 43 1.87 -19.22 -22.49
N ILE A 44 3.19 -19.09 -22.68
CA ILE A 44 4.04 -18.25 -21.82
C ILE A 44 3.67 -16.77 -21.95
N GLN A 45 3.42 -16.27 -23.17
CA GLN A 45 2.93 -14.89 -23.37
C GLN A 45 1.51 -14.67 -22.83
N PHE A 46 0.63 -15.66 -22.88
CA PHE A 46 -0.75 -15.55 -22.40
C PHE A 46 -0.84 -15.57 -20.87
N ASN A 47 0.01 -16.36 -20.19
CA ASN A 47 0.14 -16.31 -18.73
C ASN A 47 0.71 -14.97 -18.24
N TYR A 48 1.57 -14.31 -19.03
CA TYR A 48 2.08 -12.97 -18.71
C TYR A 48 1.00 -11.87 -18.77
N LEU A 49 -0.16 -12.15 -19.39
CA LEU A 49 -1.27 -11.21 -19.57
C LEU A 49 -2.47 -11.50 -18.65
N GLN A 50 -2.33 -12.42 -17.69
CA GLN A 50 -3.39 -12.80 -16.75
C GLN A 50 -2.90 -12.60 -15.30
N GLY A 51 -3.02 -11.35 -14.82
CA GLY A 51 -2.93 -11.00 -13.40
C GLY A 51 -1.53 -10.62 -12.92
N SER A 52 -1.21 -9.33 -12.94
CA SER A 52 -0.09 -8.78 -12.17
C SER A 52 -0.34 -9.07 -10.69
N TYR A 53 0.32 -10.09 -10.13
CA TYR A 53 0.34 -10.28 -8.68
C TYR A 53 1.03 -9.06 -8.07
N MET A 54 0.32 -8.36 -7.19
CA MET A 54 0.84 -7.21 -6.45
C MET A 54 1.99 -7.67 -5.54
N GLN A 55 3.19 -7.14 -5.76
CA GLN A 55 4.40 -7.50 -5.01
C GLN A 55 4.70 -6.49 -3.89
N GLU A 56 5.21 -6.98 -2.76
CA GLU A 56 5.80 -6.12 -1.72
C GLU A 56 7.23 -5.72 -2.09
N LEU A 57 7.49 -4.42 -2.15
CA LEU A 57 8.82 -3.83 -2.24
C LEU A 57 9.32 -3.54 -0.81
N ILE A 58 10.38 -4.23 -0.40
CA ILE A 58 10.98 -4.03 0.92
C ILE A 58 11.95 -2.85 0.86
N LEU A 59 11.78 -1.89 1.75
CA LEU A 59 12.71 -0.77 1.89
C LEU A 59 14.06 -1.24 2.42
N ASP A 60 15.14 -0.73 1.85
CA ASP A 60 16.48 -0.91 2.41
C ASP A 60 16.62 -0.15 3.73
N LYS A 61 17.44 -0.70 4.64
CA LYS A 61 17.58 -0.19 6.01
C LYS A 61 18.05 1.27 6.08
N ASP A 62 18.93 1.65 5.16
CA ASP A 62 19.57 2.97 5.14
C ASP A 62 18.84 3.98 4.24
N VAL A 63 17.77 3.54 3.56
CA VAL A 63 16.97 4.43 2.72
C VAL A 63 16.06 5.30 3.59
N LEU A 64 16.13 6.61 3.30
CA LEU A 64 15.19 7.60 3.81
C LEU A 64 14.36 8.15 2.66
N ILE A 65 13.07 7.90 2.68
CA ILE A 65 12.13 8.55 1.76
C ILE A 65 11.70 9.87 2.40
N THR A 66 11.88 10.98 1.68
CA THR A 66 11.57 12.31 2.20
C THR A 66 10.66 13.09 1.25
N SER A 67 9.73 13.86 1.81
CA SER A 67 8.88 14.76 1.05
C SER A 67 8.49 15.99 1.85
N LYS A 68 8.26 17.10 1.17
CA LYS A 68 7.68 18.33 1.72
C LYS A 68 6.33 18.58 1.07
N THR A 69 5.36 19.06 1.85
CA THR A 69 4.05 19.45 1.32
C THR A 69 3.67 20.87 1.69
N ASP A 70 2.70 21.42 0.97
CA ASP A 70 1.94 22.59 1.40
C ASP A 70 0.98 22.25 2.55
N LEU A 71 0.17 23.23 2.98
CA LEU A 71 -0.84 23.08 4.04
C LEU A 71 -2.02 22.16 3.66
N LYS A 72 -2.23 21.92 2.37
CA LYS A 72 -3.28 21.03 1.85
C LYS A 72 -2.78 19.60 1.62
N GLY A 73 -1.47 19.37 1.79
CA GLY A 73 -0.83 18.07 1.56
C GLY A 73 -0.44 17.85 0.09
N ASN A 74 -0.33 18.90 -0.72
CA ASN A 74 0.24 18.79 -2.06
C ASN A 74 1.76 18.76 -1.99
N VAL A 75 2.40 17.86 -2.73
CA VAL A 75 3.85 17.67 -2.70
C VAL A 75 4.55 18.89 -3.33
N LEU A 76 5.44 19.52 -2.58
CA LEU A 76 6.30 20.62 -3.04
C LEU A 76 7.73 20.14 -3.36
N TYR A 77 8.11 19.01 -2.76
CA TYR A 77 9.41 18.38 -2.98
C TYR A 77 9.32 16.91 -2.57
N CYS A 78 10.05 16.05 -3.26
CA CYS A 78 10.33 14.68 -2.85
C CYS A 78 11.73 14.28 -3.31
N ASN A 79 12.39 13.39 -2.58
CA ASN A 79 13.72 12.94 -2.95
C ASN A 79 13.69 11.75 -3.92
N LYS A 80 14.84 11.43 -4.52
CA LYS A 80 14.97 10.32 -5.47
C LYS A 80 14.44 8.96 -4.94
N PRO A 81 14.72 8.53 -3.69
CA PRO A 81 14.10 7.35 -3.11
C PRO A 81 12.57 7.36 -3.08
N PHE A 82 11.92 8.51 -2.93
CA PHE A 82 10.46 8.60 -3.03
C PHE A 82 9.99 8.16 -4.41
N LEU A 83 10.59 8.74 -5.45
CA LEU A 83 10.25 8.48 -6.85
C LEU A 83 10.53 7.02 -7.22
N ASP A 84 11.68 6.49 -6.80
CA ASP A 84 12.09 5.12 -7.08
C ASP A 84 11.14 4.09 -6.48
N TYR A 85 10.84 4.18 -5.18
CA TYR A 85 9.94 3.22 -4.52
C TYR A 85 8.48 3.41 -4.92
N ALA A 86 8.04 4.64 -5.19
CA ALA A 86 6.67 4.89 -5.63
C ALA A 86 6.46 4.59 -7.13
N GLU A 87 7.55 4.40 -7.88
CA GLU A 87 7.58 4.17 -9.33
C GLU A 87 6.93 5.32 -10.12
N TYR A 88 7.07 6.55 -9.63
CA TYR A 88 6.56 7.76 -10.29
C TYR A 88 7.69 8.64 -10.78
N ASP A 89 7.43 9.36 -11.86
CA ASP A 89 8.27 10.46 -12.30
C ASP A 89 7.96 11.73 -11.47
N GLU A 90 8.94 12.62 -11.34
CA GLU A 90 8.82 13.82 -10.51
C GLU A 90 7.63 14.70 -10.93
N GLU A 91 7.43 14.87 -12.24
CA GLU A 91 6.35 15.68 -12.83
C GLU A 91 4.96 15.13 -12.50
N GLU A 92 4.84 13.84 -12.22
CA GLU A 92 3.57 13.19 -11.86
C GLU A 92 3.21 13.43 -10.39
N VAL A 93 4.20 13.73 -9.55
CA VAL A 93 4.05 13.86 -8.09
C VAL A 93 4.02 15.33 -7.66
N LEU A 94 4.84 16.18 -8.28
CA LEU A 94 4.93 17.58 -7.90
C LEU A 94 3.59 18.30 -8.04
N PHE A 95 3.27 19.08 -7.02
CA PHE A 95 2.03 19.83 -6.84
C PHE A 95 0.75 18.98 -6.81
N LYS A 96 0.86 17.64 -6.75
CA LYS A 96 -0.27 16.73 -6.56
C LYS A 96 -0.45 16.38 -5.10
N SER A 97 -1.65 15.92 -4.76
CA SER A 97 -1.95 15.42 -3.42
C SER A 97 -1.07 14.22 -3.09
N HIS A 98 -0.47 14.22 -1.88
CA HIS A 98 0.31 13.10 -1.34
C HIS A 98 -0.46 11.77 -1.34
N ASN A 99 -1.80 11.84 -1.38
CA ASN A 99 -2.67 10.66 -1.45
C ASN A 99 -2.45 9.77 -2.68
N ILE A 100 -1.72 10.21 -3.71
CA ILE A 100 -1.42 9.41 -4.91
C ILE A 100 -0.74 8.07 -4.59
N VAL A 101 0.13 8.04 -3.57
CA VAL A 101 0.83 6.81 -3.16
C VAL A 101 0.06 6.00 -2.11
N ARG A 102 -1.15 6.40 -1.72
CA ARG A 102 -1.88 5.73 -0.64
C ARG A 102 -2.44 4.38 -1.11
N HIS A 103 -2.18 3.33 -0.34
CA HIS A 103 -2.81 2.03 -0.55
C HIS A 103 -4.26 2.00 -0.02
N GLU A 104 -5.15 1.24 -0.68
CA GLU A 104 -6.57 1.11 -0.30
C GLU A 104 -6.77 0.40 1.06
N ASP A 105 -5.87 -0.51 1.42
CA ASP A 105 -5.78 -1.13 2.75
C ASP A 105 -5.44 -0.16 3.90
N MET A 106 -5.22 1.13 3.64
CA MET A 106 -5.04 2.10 4.72
C MET A 106 -6.37 2.66 5.22
N PRO A 107 -6.73 2.50 6.51
CA PRO A 107 -7.90 3.16 7.10
C PRO A 107 -7.81 4.69 7.00
N LYS A 108 -8.92 5.36 6.68
CA LYS A 108 -8.98 6.84 6.61
C LYS A 108 -8.75 7.46 7.98
N CYS A 109 -9.15 6.79 9.06
CA CYS A 109 -8.97 7.30 10.42
C CYS A 109 -7.49 7.49 10.81
N VAL A 110 -6.56 6.69 10.26
CA VAL A 110 -5.11 6.84 10.51
C VAL A 110 -4.63 8.20 10.01
N PHE A 111 -5.05 8.60 8.80
CA PHE A 111 -4.73 9.92 8.26
C PHE A 111 -5.47 11.05 8.99
N LYS A 112 -6.69 10.79 9.49
CA LYS A 112 -7.40 11.76 10.35
C LYS A 112 -6.60 12.07 11.62
N ILE A 113 -6.12 11.03 12.33
CA ILE A 113 -5.26 11.19 13.50
C ILE A 113 -3.97 11.94 13.15
N LEU A 114 -3.34 11.60 12.02
CA LEU A 114 -2.15 12.28 11.53
C LEU A 114 -2.41 13.78 11.32
N TRP A 115 -3.48 14.13 10.58
CA TRP A 115 -3.85 15.51 10.31
C TRP A 115 -4.18 16.30 11.57
N GLU A 116 -4.81 15.69 12.55
CA GLU A 116 -5.13 16.33 13.83
C GLU A 116 -3.86 16.72 14.59
N HIS A 117 -2.87 15.84 14.68
CA HIS A 117 -1.59 16.15 15.34
C HIS A 117 -0.83 17.26 14.62
N ILE A 118 -0.59 17.13 13.31
CA ILE A 118 0.27 18.07 12.59
C ILE A 118 -0.35 19.47 12.47
N LYS A 119 -1.69 19.58 12.46
CA LYS A 119 -2.38 20.88 12.51
C LYS A 119 -2.28 21.56 13.87
N GLN A 120 -2.08 20.79 14.94
CA GLN A 120 -1.83 21.31 16.29
C GLN A 120 -0.35 21.61 16.55
N GLY A 121 0.51 21.49 15.54
CA GLY A 121 1.94 21.67 15.70
C GLY A 121 2.67 20.48 16.33
N GLN A 122 2.01 19.32 16.41
CA GLN A 122 2.57 18.11 17.00
C GLN A 122 3.10 17.18 15.90
N GLU A 123 4.05 16.32 16.26
CA GLU A 123 4.51 15.25 15.37
C GLU A 123 3.46 14.15 15.24
N ALA A 124 3.41 13.52 14.08
CA ALA A 124 2.60 12.33 13.83
C ALA A 124 3.46 11.16 13.40
N PHE A 125 3.16 9.98 13.94
CA PHE A 125 3.80 8.72 13.57
C PHE A 125 2.75 7.74 13.04
N ALA A 126 3.06 7.03 11.96
CA ALA A 126 2.20 5.98 11.44
C ALA A 126 3.00 4.92 10.68
N PHE A 127 2.52 3.68 10.70
CA PHE A 127 2.87 2.73 9.65
C PHE A 127 1.98 3.02 8.45
N VAL A 128 2.56 3.16 7.27
CA VAL A 128 1.81 3.48 6.06
C VAL A 128 2.12 2.45 5.00
N LYS A 129 1.09 1.76 4.52
CA LYS A 129 1.15 0.97 3.30
C LYS A 129 0.92 1.90 2.13
N ASN A 130 1.91 1.99 1.25
CA ASN A 130 1.83 2.78 0.03
C ASN A 130 1.67 1.85 -1.18
N LYS A 131 0.95 2.30 -2.20
CA LYS A 131 0.87 1.64 -3.51
C LYS A 131 1.79 2.38 -4.48
N THR A 132 2.45 1.64 -5.36
CA THR A 132 3.23 2.21 -6.46
C THR A 132 2.36 2.49 -7.68
N LYS A 133 2.92 3.18 -8.68
CA LYS A 133 2.29 3.40 -9.98
C LYS A 133 1.86 2.10 -10.65
N TYR A 134 2.65 1.03 -10.54
CA TYR A 134 2.39 -0.26 -11.19
C TYR A 134 1.71 -1.29 -10.27
N ASN A 135 0.95 -0.83 -9.26
CA ASN A 135 0.19 -1.67 -8.33
C ASN A 135 1.02 -2.59 -7.41
N ASN A 136 2.32 -2.35 -7.25
CA ASN A 136 3.08 -2.92 -6.14
C ASN A 136 2.77 -2.15 -4.84
N PHE A 137 3.27 -2.63 -3.71
CA PHE A 137 3.14 -1.90 -2.45
C PHE A 137 4.41 -1.95 -1.61
N TYR A 138 4.52 -1.03 -0.67
CA TYR A 138 5.60 -1.02 0.31
C TYR A 138 5.13 -0.45 1.64
N TRP A 139 5.67 -0.99 2.72
CA TRP A 139 5.43 -0.49 4.07
C TRP A 139 6.52 0.47 4.52
N VAL A 140 6.10 1.56 5.14
CA VAL A 140 7.02 2.51 5.76
C VAL A 140 6.60 2.84 7.18
N PHE A 141 7.59 3.13 8.02
CA PHE A 141 7.38 3.88 9.25
C PHE A 141 7.55 5.36 8.92
N ALA A 142 6.46 6.13 9.01
CA ALA A 142 6.41 7.54 8.67
C ALA A 142 6.43 8.41 9.93
N ASN A 143 7.27 9.44 9.89
CA ASN A 143 7.29 10.59 10.78
C ASN A 143 6.83 11.81 9.94
N VAL A 144 5.90 12.60 10.47
CA VAL A 144 5.45 13.84 9.85
C VAL A 144 5.53 14.97 10.87
N THR A 145 6.16 16.08 10.48
CA THR A 145 6.38 17.25 11.33
C THR A 145 5.87 18.52 10.65
N PRO A 146 5.32 19.49 11.40
CA PRO A 146 4.99 20.80 10.86
C PRO A 146 6.24 21.59 10.48
N ASN A 147 6.18 22.30 9.35
CA ASN A 147 7.19 23.24 8.90
C ASN A 147 6.77 24.67 9.25
N TYR A 148 7.64 25.43 9.91
CA TYR A 148 7.33 26.77 10.40
C TYR A 148 8.10 27.86 9.63
N ASN A 149 7.48 29.03 9.46
CA ASN A 149 8.17 30.23 9.01
C ASN A 149 8.81 30.99 10.18
N GLN A 150 9.50 32.10 9.89
CA GLN A 150 10.12 32.99 10.88
C GLN A 150 9.14 33.61 11.89
N HIS A 151 7.83 33.57 11.62
CA HIS A 151 6.77 34.07 12.51
C HIS A 151 6.08 32.94 13.31
N ASN A 152 6.68 31.74 13.35
CA ASN A 152 6.14 30.57 14.03
C ASN A 152 4.77 30.10 13.50
N GLN A 153 4.47 30.39 12.22
CA GLN A 153 3.26 29.91 11.55
C GLN A 153 3.58 28.65 10.74
N ILE A 154 2.70 27.66 10.81
CA ILE A 154 2.82 26.45 9.98
C ILE A 154 2.61 26.85 8.51
N ILE A 155 3.56 26.50 7.65
CA ILE A 155 3.55 26.78 6.20
C ILE A 155 3.52 25.52 5.34
N GLY A 156 3.53 24.34 5.98
CA GLY A 156 3.53 23.06 5.31
C GLY A 156 3.97 21.95 6.26
N TYR A 157 4.32 20.80 5.68
CA TYR A 157 4.72 19.63 6.46
C TYR A 157 5.94 18.95 5.84
N TYR A 158 6.79 18.38 6.68
CA TYR A 158 7.85 17.46 6.28
C TYR A 158 7.46 16.04 6.65
N SER A 159 7.77 15.09 5.77
CA SER A 159 7.67 13.67 6.06
C SER A 159 9.01 12.99 5.83
N VAL A 160 9.44 12.20 6.81
CA VAL A 160 10.57 11.28 6.71
C VAL A 160 10.06 9.87 6.94
N ARG A 161 10.43 8.95 6.07
CA ARG A 161 9.98 7.56 6.12
C ARG A 161 11.14 6.62 6.02
N ARG A 162 11.07 5.54 6.80
CA ARG A 162 12.14 4.56 6.94
C ARG A 162 11.56 3.16 6.80
N LYS A 163 12.44 2.16 6.67
CA LYS A 163 12.05 0.75 6.74
C LYS A 163 11.22 0.50 8.01
N ALA A 164 9.99 0.02 7.81
CA ALA A 164 9.13 -0.41 8.90
C ALA A 164 9.67 -1.70 9.51
N ASN A 165 9.54 -1.85 10.83
CA ASN A 165 9.87 -3.08 11.51
C ASN A 165 8.94 -4.21 11.04
N GLU A 166 9.49 -5.30 10.53
CA GLU A 166 8.73 -6.42 9.94
C GLU A 166 7.79 -7.08 10.94
N ALA A 167 8.22 -7.23 12.20
CA ALA A 167 7.37 -7.75 13.27
C ALA A 167 6.21 -6.78 13.59
N ALA A 168 6.47 -5.47 13.53
CA ALA A 168 5.43 -4.46 13.71
C ALA A 168 4.40 -4.48 12.58
N ILE A 169 4.83 -4.71 11.33
CA ILE A 169 3.93 -4.83 10.17
C ILE A 169 2.91 -5.95 10.41
N ALA A 170 3.35 -7.12 10.89
CA ALA A 170 2.46 -8.25 11.16
C ALA A 170 1.38 -7.95 12.21
N VAL A 171 1.68 -7.06 13.17
CA VAL A 171 0.71 -6.61 14.18
C VAL A 171 -0.21 -5.52 13.61
N ILE A 172 0.36 -4.49 12.98
CA ILE A 172 -0.40 -3.33 12.51
C ILE A 172 -1.33 -3.68 11.34
N ASP A 173 -0.95 -4.61 10.47
CA ASP A 173 -1.79 -5.08 9.37
C ASP A 173 -3.10 -5.71 9.89
N LYS A 174 -3.02 -6.48 10.99
CA LYS A 174 -4.21 -7.04 11.65
C LYS A 174 -5.10 -5.94 12.23
N ILE A 175 -4.51 -4.95 12.90
CA ILE A 175 -5.23 -3.80 13.47
C ILE A 175 -5.90 -3.00 12.36
N TYR A 176 -5.20 -2.73 11.25
CA TYR A 176 -5.72 -1.96 10.12
C TYR A 176 -6.83 -2.70 9.37
N LYS A 177 -6.74 -4.02 9.21
CA LYS A 177 -7.83 -4.83 8.65
C LYS A 177 -9.11 -4.74 9.49
N GLN A 178 -8.99 -4.86 10.81
CA GLN A 178 -10.14 -4.69 11.73
C GLN A 178 -10.71 -3.26 11.64
N THR A 179 -9.81 -2.27 11.65
CA THR A 179 -10.17 -0.85 11.55
C THR A 179 -10.91 -0.54 10.26
N LEU A 180 -10.44 -1.06 9.12
CA LEU A 180 -11.10 -0.91 7.83
C LEU A 180 -12.47 -1.57 7.81
N GLN A 181 -12.61 -2.75 8.42
CA GLN A 181 -13.90 -3.41 8.49
C GLN A 181 -14.91 -2.56 9.28
N ILE A 182 -14.49 -1.99 10.41
CA ILE A 182 -15.29 -1.05 11.19
C ILE A 182 -15.60 0.21 10.36
N GLU A 183 -14.63 0.74 9.63
CA GLU A 183 -14.83 1.92 8.78
C GLU A 183 -15.88 1.67 7.70
N LYS A 184 -15.84 0.52 7.03
CA LYS A 184 -16.80 0.13 5.99
C LYS A 184 -18.22 -0.08 6.52
N THR A 185 -18.34 -0.61 7.74
CA THR A 185 -19.64 -1.00 8.33
C THR A 185 -20.28 0.09 9.19
N GLN A 186 -19.47 0.88 9.89
CA GLN A 186 -19.91 1.82 10.93
C GLN A 186 -19.36 3.24 10.73
N GLY A 187 -18.52 3.46 9.72
CA GLY A 187 -17.99 4.78 9.35
C GLY A 187 -16.67 5.15 10.00
N VAL A 188 -16.09 6.27 9.53
CA VAL A 188 -14.74 6.74 9.90
C VAL A 188 -14.64 7.11 11.38
N ASN A 189 -15.70 7.64 12.00
CA ASN A 189 -15.66 8.03 13.41
C ASN A 189 -15.58 6.82 14.35
N LYS A 190 -16.23 5.71 14.00
CA LYS A 190 -16.18 4.47 14.80
C LYS A 190 -14.82 3.78 14.68
N SER A 191 -14.25 3.73 13.49
CA SER A 191 -12.90 3.19 13.28
C SER A 191 -11.80 4.08 13.91
N TYR A 192 -12.01 5.40 13.93
CA TYR A 192 -11.15 6.33 14.67
C TYR A 192 -11.16 6.03 16.17
N ASN A 193 -12.34 5.91 16.79
CA ASN A 193 -12.45 5.58 18.20
C ASN A 193 -11.84 4.21 18.52
N PHE A 194 -12.08 3.20 17.67
CA PHE A 194 -11.50 1.87 17.83
C PHE A 194 -9.96 1.89 17.93
N ILE A 195 -9.28 2.59 17.02
CA ILE A 195 -7.80 2.67 17.06
C ILE A 195 -7.31 3.38 18.31
N LEU A 196 -7.99 4.44 18.74
CA LEU A 196 -7.62 5.16 19.95
C LEU A 196 -7.86 4.34 21.21
N GLU A 197 -8.98 3.61 21.27
CA GLU A 197 -9.28 2.67 22.35
C GLU A 197 -8.29 1.52 22.39
N TYR A 198 -7.89 0.99 21.23
CA TYR A 198 -6.85 -0.03 21.14
C TYR A 198 -5.54 0.44 21.77
N ALA A 199 -5.07 1.65 21.41
CA ALA A 199 -3.88 2.23 22.01
C ALA A 199 -4.07 2.46 23.52
N LYS A 200 -5.22 2.99 23.93
CA LYS A 200 -5.55 3.27 25.33
C LYS A 200 -5.58 2.01 26.19
N ASN A 201 -6.09 0.90 25.66
CA ASN A 201 -6.14 -0.38 26.37
C ASN A 201 -4.73 -0.97 26.60
N ALA A 202 -3.76 -0.59 25.78
CA ALA A 202 -2.34 -0.85 26.01
C ALA A 202 -1.67 0.20 26.94
N ASN A 203 -2.44 1.12 27.54
CA ASN A 203 -1.94 2.28 28.29
C ASN A 203 -1.05 3.22 27.47
N LEU A 204 -1.30 3.34 26.16
CA LEU A 204 -0.52 4.17 25.24
C LEU A 204 -1.40 5.20 24.55
N THR A 205 -0.78 6.30 24.11
CA THR A 205 -1.35 7.14 23.04
C THR A 205 -1.13 6.45 21.70
N TYR A 206 -1.84 6.89 20.65
CA TYR A 206 -1.63 6.34 19.31
C TYR A 206 -0.17 6.50 18.85
N ASN A 207 0.43 7.68 19.00
CA ASN A 207 1.84 7.88 18.64
C ASN A 207 2.78 6.95 19.42
N ASN A 208 2.55 6.75 20.73
CA ASN A 208 3.38 5.86 21.54
C ASN A 208 3.19 4.39 21.15
N LEU A 209 1.98 3.97 20.77
CA LEU A 209 1.73 2.65 20.22
C LEU A 209 2.57 2.41 18.95
N VAL A 210 2.52 3.35 17.99
CA VAL A 210 3.28 3.23 16.75
C VAL A 210 4.79 3.21 17.02
N LEU A 211 5.29 4.10 17.90
CA LEU A 211 6.71 4.16 18.26
C LEU A 211 7.19 2.88 18.97
N ASN A 212 6.40 2.34 19.90
CA ASN A 212 6.72 1.10 20.61
C ASN A 212 6.76 -0.07 19.65
N LEU A 213 5.78 -0.18 18.75
CA LEU A 213 5.77 -1.19 17.71
C LEU A 213 7.00 -1.09 16.81
N GLN A 214 7.37 0.11 16.35
CA GLN A 214 8.56 0.27 15.52
C GLN A 214 9.84 -0.16 16.23
N ARG A 215 9.97 0.15 17.53
CA ARG A 215 11.15 -0.19 18.33
C ARG A 215 11.24 -1.68 18.70
N ASN A 216 10.12 -2.26 19.12
CA ASN A 216 10.11 -3.57 19.79
C ASN A 216 9.50 -4.68 18.93
N GLY A 217 8.76 -4.35 17.88
CA GLY A 217 8.04 -5.31 17.03
C GLY A 217 6.74 -5.87 17.67
N HIS A 218 6.41 -5.48 18.89
CA HIS A 218 5.22 -5.91 19.62
C HIS A 218 4.69 -4.79 20.53
N VAL A 219 3.43 -4.92 20.94
CA VAL A 219 2.84 -4.06 21.98
C VAL A 219 3.34 -4.60 23.32
N ALA A 220 4.08 -3.78 24.07
CA ALA A 220 4.59 -4.12 25.41
C ALA A 220 3.47 -4.11 26.45
#